data_AF-A0A2V5KAH9-F1
#
_entry.id   AF-A0A2V5KAH9-F1
#
_cell.length_a   1.000
_cell.length_b   1.000
_cell.length_c   1.000
_cell.angle_alpha   90.00
_cell.angle_beta   90.00
_cell.angle_gamma   90.00
#
_symmetry.space_group_name_H-M   'P 1'
#
loop_
_entity.id
_entity.type
_entity.pdbx_description
1 polymer ?
#
loop_
_entity_poly.entity_id
_entity_poly.type
_entity_poly.pdbx_seq_one_letter_code
_entity_poly.pdbx_strand_id
1 'polypeptide(L)'
;MAACQAWKYRNVTPAAFRALQTLGKQKGISIPGSPSGSFSIKVAGLQVSFQYEWDGRSGSLVLSCVSKPPLLGCSTIKSFADKIVAEAGGKPA
;
A
#
# COMPACT_ATOMS: atom_id res chain seq x y z
N MET A 1 1.28 -5.61 20.15
CA MET A 1 1.04 -4.50 19.20
C MET A 1 0.62 -5.11 17.87
N ALA A 2 -0.65 -4.99 17.48
CA ALA A 2 -1.16 -5.70 16.30
C ALA A 2 -0.69 -5.01 15.00
N ALA A 3 0.50 -5.36 14.52
CA ALA A 3 0.90 -5.14 13.13
C ALA A 3 -0.11 -5.89 12.25
N CYS A 4 -0.74 -5.21 11.28
CA CYS A 4 -1.67 -5.89 10.37
C CYS A 4 -0.94 -6.99 9.59
N GLN A 5 -1.67 -8.05 9.23
CA GLN A 5 -1.15 -9.07 8.33
C GLN A 5 -0.71 -8.46 6.99
N ALA A 6 0.33 -9.05 6.40
CA ALA A 6 0.80 -8.68 5.08
C ALA A 6 -0.29 -9.00 4.03
N TRP A 7 -0.64 -7.99 3.22
CA TRP A 7 -1.60 -8.12 2.12
C TRP A 7 -0.86 -8.29 0.81
N LYS A 8 -1.20 -9.35 0.08
CA LYS A 8 -0.69 -9.58 -1.27
C LYS A 8 -1.66 -9.03 -2.30
N TYR A 9 -1.09 -8.47 -3.35
CA TYR A 9 -1.74 -8.01 -4.54
C TYR A 9 -1.00 -8.58 -5.75
N ARG A 10 -1.75 -8.76 -6.83
CA ARG A 10 -1.30 -9.31 -8.10
C ARG A 10 -1.69 -8.36 -9.23
N ASN A 11 -1.13 -8.59 -10.42
CA ASN A 11 -1.37 -7.75 -11.60
C ASN A 11 -0.91 -6.29 -11.42
N VAL A 12 0.01 -6.03 -10.49
CA VAL A 12 0.63 -4.72 -10.30
C VAL A 12 1.79 -4.62 -11.29
N THR A 13 1.48 -4.33 -12.55
CA THR A 13 2.49 -4.11 -13.60
C THR A 13 3.31 -2.84 -13.32
N PRO A 14 4.45 -2.61 -14.00
CA PRO A 14 5.22 -1.37 -13.84
C PRO A 14 4.40 -0.10 -14.11
N ALA A 15 3.46 -0.17 -15.05
CA ALA A 15 2.53 0.91 -15.32
C ALA A 15 1.54 1.11 -14.14
N ALA A 16 0.98 0.03 -13.61
CA ALA A 16 0.11 0.07 -12.44
C ALA A 16 0.85 0.60 -11.20
N PHE A 17 2.09 0.18 -10.97
CA PHE A 17 2.88 0.66 -9.84
C PHE A 17 3.15 2.18 -9.93
N ARG A 18 3.44 2.71 -11.13
CA ARG A 18 3.54 4.15 -11.38
C ARG A 18 2.22 4.89 -11.17
N ALA A 19 1.10 4.30 -11.59
CA ALA A 19 -0.23 4.86 -11.34
C ALA A 19 -0.52 4.89 -9.83
N LEU A 20 -0.21 3.82 -9.11
CA LEU A 20 -0.33 3.70 -7.65
C LEU A 20 0.50 4.77 -6.93
N GLN A 21 1.73 5.03 -7.37
CA GLN A 21 2.56 6.11 -6.83
C GLN A 21 1.93 7.48 -7.05
N THR A 22 1.37 7.73 -8.24
CA THR A 22 0.69 8.98 -8.57
C THR A 22 -0.55 9.18 -7.72
N LEU A 23 -1.41 8.15 -7.63
CA LEU A 23 -2.61 8.15 -6.79
C LEU A 23 -2.27 8.30 -5.32
N GLY A 24 -1.25 7.58 -4.84
CA GLY A 24 -0.70 7.72 -3.50
C GLY A 24 -0.30 9.16 -3.23
N LYS A 25 0.49 9.77 -4.12
CA LYS A 25 0.96 11.15 -3.97
C LYS A 25 -0.19 12.15 -3.92
N GLN A 26 -1.23 11.97 -4.73
CA GLN A 26 -2.46 12.78 -4.67
C GLN A 26 -3.19 12.67 -3.31
N LYS A 27 -3.12 11.50 -2.67
CA LYS A 27 -3.64 11.27 -1.32
C LYS A 27 -2.65 11.64 -0.21
N GLY A 28 -1.51 12.26 -0.54
CA GLY A 28 -0.47 12.64 0.41
C GLY A 28 0.45 11.49 0.86
N ILE A 29 0.54 10.43 0.05
CA ILE A 29 1.34 9.22 0.31
C ILE A 29 2.53 9.20 -0.63
N SER A 30 3.74 9.24 -0.08
CA SER A 30 4.96 9.08 -0.86
C SER A 30 5.36 7.62 -0.89
N ILE A 31 5.03 6.93 -1.99
CA ILE A 31 5.50 5.57 -2.27
C ILE A 31 6.81 5.68 -3.07
N PRO A 32 7.95 5.17 -2.57
CA PRO A 32 9.22 5.23 -3.27
C PRO A 32 9.16 4.57 -4.66
N GLY A 33 10.02 5.04 -5.56
CA GLY A 33 10.29 4.49 -6.90
C GLY A 33 10.82 3.04 -6.90
N SER A 34 11.12 2.51 -5.73
CA SER A 34 11.85 1.26 -5.53
C SER A 34 10.91 0.05 -5.51
N PRO A 35 11.39 -1.14 -5.92
CA PRO A 35 10.66 -2.40 -5.78
C PRO A 35 10.43 -2.80 -4.33
N SER A 36 11.12 -2.22 -3.36
CA SER A 36 10.79 -2.42 -1.95
C SER A 36 11.12 -1.18 -1.16
N GLY A 37 10.45 -1.00 -0.02
CA GLY A 37 10.68 0.12 0.86
C GLY A 37 9.60 0.26 1.91
N SER A 38 9.57 1.41 2.55
CA SER A 38 8.54 1.76 3.52
C SER A 38 7.98 3.14 3.22
N PHE A 39 6.70 3.33 3.51
CA PHE A 39 6.03 4.62 3.42
C PHE A 39 5.08 4.80 4.59
N SER A 40 4.75 6.04 4.88
CA SER A 40 3.73 6.37 5.87
C SER A 40 2.55 7.05 5.22
N ILE A 41 1.35 6.72 5.65
CA ILE A 41 0.11 7.34 5.23
C ILE A 41 -0.55 8.04 6.41
N LYS A 42 -1.29 9.12 6.15
CA LYS A 42 -2.18 9.73 7.14
C LYS A 42 -3.61 9.32 6.84
N VAL A 43 -4.22 8.52 7.70
CA VAL A 43 -5.62 8.14 7.61
C VAL A 43 -6.34 8.81 8.77
N ALA A 44 -7.35 9.64 8.49
CA ALA A 44 -8.12 10.35 9.51
C ALA A 44 -7.25 11.13 10.53
N GLY A 45 -6.17 11.76 10.06
CA GLY A 45 -5.24 12.53 10.91
C GLY A 45 -4.20 11.69 11.67
N LEU A 46 -4.27 10.36 11.57
CA LEU A 46 -3.33 9.44 12.24
C LEU A 46 -2.31 8.88 11.25
N GLN A 47 -1.04 8.87 11.65
CA GLN A 47 0.05 8.34 10.83
C GLN A 47 0.15 6.82 11.00
N VAL A 48 0.29 6.13 9.88
CA VAL A 48 0.43 4.67 9.81
C VAL A 48 1.58 4.33 8.88
N SER A 49 2.50 3.48 9.33
CA SER A 49 3.68 3.09 8.57
C SER A 49 3.53 1.70 7.97
N PHE A 50 3.76 1.62 6.67
CA PHE A 50 3.73 0.42 5.86
C PHE A 50 5.08 0.12 5.28
N GLN A 51 5.37 -1.16 5.14
CA GLN A 51 6.43 -1.68 4.32
C GLN A 51 5.79 -2.32 3.09
N TYR A 52 6.42 -2.17 1.94
CA TYR A 52 5.94 -2.76 0.71
C TYR A 52 7.06 -3.43 -0.05
N GLU A 53 6.69 -4.46 -0.79
CA GLU A 53 7.58 -5.20 -1.69
C GLU A 53 6.82 -5.46 -2.99
N TRP A 54 7.17 -4.72 -4.02
CA TRP A 54 6.73 -4.85 -5.38
C TRP A 54 7.75 -5.61 -6.23
N ASP A 55 7.34 -6.75 -6.77
CA ASP A 55 8.07 -7.50 -7.77
C ASP A 55 7.50 -7.19 -9.16
N GLY A 56 8.21 -6.34 -9.90
CA GLY A 56 7.79 -5.92 -11.24
C GLY A 56 7.88 -7.00 -12.32
N ARG A 57 8.58 -8.11 -12.07
CA ARG A 57 8.65 -9.25 -12.99
C ARG A 57 7.40 -10.12 -12.93
N SER A 58 6.93 -10.42 -11.73
CA SER A 58 5.72 -11.21 -11.46
C SER A 58 4.46 -10.37 -11.34
N GLY A 59 4.60 -9.04 -11.21
CA GLY A 59 3.49 -8.12 -10.94
C GLY A 59 2.88 -8.32 -9.56
N SER A 60 3.68 -8.82 -8.60
CA SER A 60 3.25 -9.06 -7.23
C SER A 60 3.58 -7.84 -6.36
N LEU A 61 2.65 -7.43 -5.49
CA LEU A 61 2.88 -6.38 -4.51
C LEU A 61 2.47 -6.90 -3.14
N VAL A 62 3.37 -6.86 -2.17
CA VAL A 62 3.12 -7.18 -0.77
C VAL A 62 3.08 -5.87 0.01
N LEU A 63 2.09 -5.71 0.90
CA LEU A 63 1.97 -4.57 1.80
C LEU A 63 1.85 -5.07 3.23
N SER A 64 2.84 -4.76 4.06
CA SER A 64 2.92 -5.14 5.47
C SER A 64 2.78 -3.90 6.34
N CYS A 65 1.85 -3.92 7.29
CA CYS A 65 1.70 -2.80 8.23
C CYS A 65 2.72 -2.94 9.35
N VAL A 66 3.68 -2.01 9.44
CA VAL A 66 4.73 -2.06 10.47
C VAL A 66 4.26 -1.37 11.74
N SER A 67 3.61 -0.21 11.61
CA SER A 67 3.13 0.57 12.75
C SER A 67 1.75 1.13 12.48
N LYS A 68 0.82 0.92 13.41
CA LYS A 68 -0.52 1.51 13.36
C LYS A 68 -0.96 2.04 14.72
N PRO A 69 -1.74 3.13 14.73
CA PRO A 69 -2.44 3.58 15.92
C PRO A 69 -3.49 2.54 16.35
N PRO A 70 -3.74 2.40 17.66
CA PRO A 70 -4.74 1.46 18.19
C PRO A 70 -6.17 1.76 17.69
N LEU A 71 -6.47 3.04 17.41
CA LEU A 71 -7.78 3.50 16.93
C LEU A 71 -8.05 3.14 15.45
N LEU A 72 -7.02 2.87 14.64
CA LEU A 72 -7.19 2.52 13.23
C LEU A 72 -7.24 1.01 13.04
N GLY A 73 -8.37 0.52 12.57
CA GLY A 73 -8.54 -0.88 12.18
C GLY A 73 -7.70 -1.24 10.96
N CYS A 74 -7.14 -2.45 10.96
CA CYS A 74 -6.48 -3.02 9.78
C CYS A 74 -7.43 -3.11 8.58
N SER A 75 -8.74 -3.28 8.83
CA SER A 75 -9.80 -3.31 7.81
C SER A 75 -9.94 -1.98 7.05
N THR A 76 -9.89 -0.84 7.74
CA THR A 76 -9.99 0.49 7.12
C THR A 76 -8.79 0.77 6.23
N ILE A 77 -7.59 0.49 6.75
CA ILE A 77 -6.34 0.59 6.01
C ILE A 77 -6.38 -0.32 4.79
N LYS A 78 -6.76 -1.59 4.99
CA LYS A 78 -6.87 -2.57 3.92
C LYS A 78 -7.81 -2.09 2.82
N SER A 79 -9.00 -1.63 3.18
CA SER A 79 -9.98 -1.11 2.21
C SER A 79 -9.43 0.06 1.40
N PHE A 80 -8.67 0.94 2.04
CA PHE A 80 -8.03 2.06 1.36
C PHE A 80 -6.90 1.59 0.41
N ALA A 81 -6.05 0.67 0.85
CA ALA A 81 -5.00 0.09 0.03
C ALA A 81 -5.58 -0.69 -1.16
N ASP A 82 -6.59 -1.54 -0.91
CA ASP A 82 -7.33 -2.28 -1.93
C ASP A 82 -7.92 -1.34 -2.99
N LYS A 83 -8.50 -0.21 -2.57
CA LYS A 83 -9.06 0.79 -3.48
C LYS A 83 -8.00 1.44 -4.37
N ILE A 84 -6.89 1.91 -3.79
CA ILE A 84 -5.81 2.53 -4.57
C ILE A 84 -5.15 1.52 -5.52
N VAL A 85 -4.93 0.29 -5.05
CA VAL A 85 -4.35 -0.77 -5.88
C VAL A 85 -5.30 -1.12 -7.04
N ALA A 86 -6.60 -1.21 -6.77
CA ALA A 86 -7.62 -1.42 -7.81
C ALA A 86 -7.67 -0.26 -8.81
N GLU A 87 -7.63 0.99 -8.34
CA GLU A 87 -7.58 2.20 -9.19
C GLU A 87 -6.31 2.23 -10.05
N ALA A 88 -5.20 1.72 -9.53
CA ALA A 88 -3.95 1.58 -10.27
C ALA A 88 -3.94 0.41 -11.29
N GLY A 89 -4.92 -0.50 -11.23
CA GLY A 89 -5.03 -1.67 -12.11
C GLY A 89 -4.51 -2.99 -11.50
N GLY A 90 -4.03 -2.96 -10.27
CA GLY A 90 -3.74 -4.15 -9.47
C GLY A 90 -5.00 -4.78 -8.89
N LYS A 91 -4.87 -5.99 -8.35
CA LYS A 91 -5.96 -6.70 -7.67
C LYS A 91 -5.46 -7.35 -6.39
N PRO A 92 -6.26 -7.42 -5.32
CA PRO A 92 -5.93 -8.29 -4.19
C PRO A 92 -5.71 -9.73 -4.69
N ALA A 93 -4.68 -10.38 -4.12
CA ALA A 93 -4.34 -11.76 -4.41
C ALA A 93 -5.19 -12.71 -3.57
#